data_AF-A0A3R6JTP4-F1
#
_entry.id   AF-A0A3R6JTP4-F1
#
_cell.length_a   1.000
_cell.length_b   1.000
_cell.length_c   1.000
_cell.angle_alpha   90.00
_cell.angle_beta   90.00
_cell.angle_gamma   90.00
#
_symmetry.space_group_name_H-M   'P 1'
#
loop_
_entity.id
_entity.type
_entity.pdbx_description
1 polymer ?
#
loop_
_entity_poly.entity_id
_entity_poly.type
_entity_poly.pdbx_seq_one_letter_code
_entity_poly.pdbx_strand_id
1 'polypeptide(L)'
;MKKKILAVALGLTLCFGMTGCTKGDIESENSDLGNKYIDLVTIYTGDRGTEVLYDKNTKVMYFVKWNGYQFGITPIYNSDGTVKLYDEE
;
A
#
# COMPACT_ATOMS: atom_id res chain seq x y z
N MET A 1 -12.92 -11.17 -50.30
CA MET A 1 -12.99 -10.14 -49.24
C MET A 1 -13.37 -10.70 -47.87
N LYS A 2 -14.29 -11.67 -47.77
CA LYS A 2 -14.73 -12.29 -46.50
C LYS A 2 -13.61 -12.88 -45.61
N LYS A 3 -12.62 -13.60 -46.19
CA LYS A 3 -11.49 -14.18 -45.43
C LYS A 3 -10.53 -13.13 -44.86
N LYS A 4 -10.40 -11.97 -45.52
CA LYS A 4 -9.55 -10.86 -45.07
C LYS A 4 -10.19 -10.09 -43.91
N ILE A 5 -11.51 -9.97 -43.91
CA ILE A 5 -12.28 -9.33 -42.83
C ILE A 5 -12.21 -10.17 -41.55
N LEU A 6 -12.28 -11.50 -41.66
CA LEU A 6 -12.19 -12.40 -40.50
C LEU A 6 -10.83 -12.32 -39.80
N ALA A 7 -9.74 -12.23 -40.57
CA ALA A 7 -8.38 -12.10 -40.02
C ALA A 7 -8.17 -10.77 -39.29
N VAL A 8 -8.74 -9.68 -39.82
CA VAL A 8 -8.67 -8.35 -39.18
C VAL A 8 -9.50 -8.32 -37.89
N ALA A 9 -10.69 -8.94 -37.89
CA ALA A 9 -11.53 -9.03 -36.70
C ALA A 9 -10.88 -9.84 -35.57
N LEU A 10 -10.23 -10.96 -35.89
CA LEU A 10 -9.50 -11.80 -34.94
C LEU A 10 -8.24 -11.11 -34.39
N GLY A 11 -7.51 -10.38 -35.23
CA GLY A 11 -6.35 -9.60 -34.78
C GLY A 11 -6.74 -8.47 -33.81
N LEU A 12 -7.86 -7.79 -34.08
CA LEU A 12 -8.39 -6.72 -33.22
C LEU A 12 -8.88 -7.26 -31.86
N THR A 13 -9.50 -8.43 -31.80
CA THR A 13 -9.98 -9.00 -30.53
C THR A 13 -8.83 -9.42 -29.60
N LEU A 14 -7.70 -9.87 -30.16
CA LEU A 14 -6.49 -10.16 -29.37
C LEU A 14 -5.86 -8.90 -28.75
N CYS A 15 -5.99 -7.72 -29.39
CA CYS A 15 -5.43 -6.48 -28.88
C CYS A 15 -6.25 -5.86 -27.73
N PHE A 16 -7.57 -6.11 -27.67
CA PHE A 16 -8.43 -5.63 -26.58
C PHE A 16 -8.59 -6.64 -25.43
N GLY A 17 -8.14 -7.88 -25.61
CA GLY A 17 -8.22 -8.94 -24.59
C GLY A 17 -7.05 -8.96 -23.60
N MET A 18 -6.01 -8.15 -23.82
CA MET A 18 -4.86 -8.06 -22.91
C MET A 18 -4.94 -6.76 -22.10
N THR A 19 -5.01 -6.95 -20.78
CA THR A 19 -4.86 -5.99 -19.68
C THR A 19 -6.03 -5.03 -19.43
N GLY A 20 -7.05 -5.56 -18.77
CA GLY A 20 -7.70 -4.79 -17.71
C GLY A 20 -6.67 -4.51 -16.63
N CYS A 21 -6.18 -3.28 -16.54
CA CYS A 21 -5.50 -2.82 -15.35
C CYS A 21 -6.56 -2.79 -14.25
N THR A 22 -6.68 -3.86 -13.47
CA THR A 22 -7.29 -3.76 -12.16
C THR A 22 -6.36 -2.86 -11.34
N LYS A 23 -6.56 -1.53 -11.40
CA LYS A 23 -6.29 -0.65 -10.27
C LYS A 23 -7.33 -1.01 -9.20
N GLY A 24 -7.18 -2.20 -8.66
CA GLY A 24 -8.06 -2.79 -7.67
C GLY A 24 -7.20 -3.12 -6.48
N ASP A 25 -6.51 -2.10 -5.96
CA ASP A 25 -5.87 -2.03 -4.67
C ASP A 25 -5.53 -0.54 -4.49
N ILE A 26 -5.82 0.01 -3.30
CA ILE A 26 -5.51 1.41 -2.97
C ILE A 26 -4.03 1.63 -3.31
N GLU A 27 -3.74 2.50 -4.28
CA GLU A 27 -2.37 2.94 -4.55
C GLU A 27 -1.94 3.66 -3.27
N SER A 28 -1.11 3.00 -2.44
CA SER A 28 -0.59 3.61 -1.22
C SER A 28 0.17 4.86 -1.63
N GLU A 29 -0.40 6.01 -1.28
CA GLU A 29 0.27 7.28 -1.44
C GLU A 29 1.40 7.36 -0.42
N ASN A 30 2.62 7.02 -0.87
CA ASN A 30 3.89 7.48 -0.31
C ASN A 30 4.44 6.78 0.95
N SER A 31 4.34 5.46 1.09
CA SER A 31 5.19 4.75 2.06
C SER A 31 5.85 3.50 1.47
N ASP A 32 7.15 3.31 1.73
CA ASP A 32 7.91 2.11 1.36
C ASP A 32 7.31 0.81 1.96
N LEU A 33 6.40 0.96 2.91
CA LEU A 33 5.74 -0.11 3.66
C LEU A 33 4.27 -0.31 3.27
N GLY A 34 3.68 0.63 2.54
CA GLY A 34 2.25 0.66 2.24
C GLY A 34 1.85 -0.34 1.18
N ASN A 35 0.65 -0.92 1.33
CA ASN A 35 0.04 -1.82 0.36
C ASN A 35 -1.48 -1.86 0.56
N LYS A 36 -2.19 -2.71 -0.18
CA LYS A 36 -3.65 -2.79 -0.13
C LYS A 36 -4.27 -3.01 1.25
N TYR A 37 -3.51 -3.54 2.21
CA TYR A 37 -3.97 -3.84 3.56
C TYR A 37 -3.54 -2.81 4.59
N ILE A 38 -2.61 -1.91 4.24
CA ILE A 38 -2.04 -0.95 5.20
C ILE A 38 -1.66 0.35 4.47
N ASP A 39 -2.23 1.46 4.92
CA ASP A 39 -1.94 2.79 4.37
C ASP A 39 -1.30 3.65 5.45
N LEU A 40 0.03 3.66 5.51
CA LEU A 40 0.78 4.26 6.59
C LEU A 40 1.06 5.75 6.37
N VAL A 41 0.88 6.54 7.43
CA VAL A 41 1.27 7.95 7.52
C VAL A 41 2.29 8.13 8.62
N THR A 42 3.46 8.66 8.26
CA THR A 42 4.50 9.00 9.24
C THR A 42 4.11 10.26 10.01
N ILE A 43 4.06 10.14 11.34
CA ILE A 43 3.72 11.25 12.27
C ILE A 43 4.89 11.65 13.15
N TYR A 44 5.93 10.84 13.20
CA TYR A 44 7.18 11.18 13.86
C TYR A 44 8.35 10.52 13.13
N THR A 45 9.40 11.29 12.89
CA THR A 45 10.70 10.79 12.44
C THR A 45 11.73 11.24 13.45
N GLY A 46 12.35 10.27 14.11
CA GLY A 46 13.44 10.46 15.04
C GLY A 46 14.79 10.06 14.44
N ASP A 47 15.84 10.22 15.24
CA ASP A 47 17.19 9.93 14.80
C ASP A 47 17.41 8.43 14.52
N ARG A 48 18.42 8.17 13.67
CA ARG A 48 18.92 6.83 13.33
C ARG A 48 17.85 5.91 12.72
N GLY A 49 16.90 6.44 11.95
CA GLY A 49 15.88 5.63 11.26
C GLY A 49 14.78 5.13 12.18
N THR A 50 14.38 5.95 13.15
CA THR A 50 13.29 5.63 14.08
C THR A 50 12.06 6.39 13.64
N GLU A 51 10.91 5.73 13.50
CA GLU A 51 9.68 6.37 13.03
C GLU A 51 8.48 5.92 13.87
N VAL A 52 7.48 6.80 13.97
CA VAL A 52 6.12 6.43 14.38
C VAL A 52 5.18 6.75 13.25
N LEU A 53 4.35 5.78 12.88
CA LEU A 53 3.37 5.89 11.82
C LEU A 53 1.99 5.48 12.35
N TYR A 54 0.93 5.85 11.64
CA TYR A 54 -0.39 5.24 11.84
C TYR A 54 -0.96 4.73 10.51
N ASP A 55 -1.78 3.68 10.56
CA ASP A 55 -2.56 3.23 9.41
C ASP A 55 -3.82 4.08 9.25
N LYS A 56 -4.04 4.72 8.10
CA LYS A 56 -5.21 5.59 7.87
C LYS A 56 -6.54 4.86 8.05
N ASN A 57 -6.57 3.56 7.76
CA ASN A 57 -7.80 2.76 7.80
C ASN A 57 -8.24 2.46 9.25
N THR A 58 -7.29 2.11 10.11
CA THR A 58 -7.56 1.66 11.50
C THR A 58 -7.17 2.67 12.57
N LYS A 59 -6.41 3.71 12.21
CA LYS A 59 -5.74 4.65 13.10
C LYS A 59 -4.73 4.01 14.08
N VAL A 60 -4.43 2.72 13.95
CA VAL A 60 -3.44 2.04 14.81
C VAL A 60 -2.06 2.61 14.58
N MET A 61 -1.36 2.94 15.67
CA MET A 61 0.00 3.45 15.65
C MET A 61 1.03 2.31 15.67
N TYR A 62 2.10 2.50 14.91
CA TYR A 62 3.22 1.58 14.78
C TYR A 62 4.54 2.29 15.06
N PHE A 63 5.44 1.60 15.77
CA PHE A 63 6.84 1.97 15.84
C PHE A 63 7.61 1.22 14.75
N VAL A 64 8.44 1.94 14.00
CA VAL A 64 9.33 1.37 12.99
C VAL A 64 10.78 1.72 13.31
N LYS A 65 11.65 0.74 13.13
CA LYS A 65 13.10 0.90 13.22
C LYS A 65 13.77 0.39 11.96
N TRP A 66 14.41 1.30 11.25
CA TRP A 66 15.25 1.02 10.10
C TRP A 66 16.71 0.81 10.51
N ASN A 67 17.38 -0.09 9.79
CA ASN A 67 18.82 -0.28 9.81
C ASN A 67 19.29 -0.69 8.41
N GLY A 68 19.73 0.29 7.61
CA GLY A 68 20.04 0.08 6.19
C GLY A 68 18.81 -0.40 5.42
N TYR A 69 18.93 -1.54 4.72
CA TYR A 69 17.84 -2.15 3.93
C TYR A 69 16.93 -3.09 4.74
N GLN A 70 17.09 -3.12 6.07
CA GLN A 70 16.26 -3.93 6.96
C GLN A 70 15.45 -3.02 7.87
N PHE A 71 14.28 -3.51 8.27
CA PHE A 71 13.45 -2.83 9.26
C PHE A 71 12.70 -3.83 10.14
N GLY A 72 12.28 -3.34 11.32
CA GLY A 72 11.29 -3.99 12.16
C GLY A 72 10.11 -3.04 12.40
N ILE A 73 8.91 -3.60 12.54
CA ILE A 73 7.68 -2.87 12.84
C ILE A 73 6.92 -3.57 13.98
N THR A 74 6.35 -2.80 14.90
CA THR A 74 5.45 -3.31 15.94
C THR A 74 4.33 -2.31 16.19
N PRO A 75 3.08 -2.75 16.46
CA PRO A 75 2.07 -1.85 17.00
C PRO A 75 2.53 -1.31 18.35
N ILE A 76 2.08 -0.09 18.65
CA ILE A 76 2.26 0.53 19.97
C ILE A 76 1.04 0.13 20.81
N TYR A 77 1.27 -0.32 22.03
CA TYR A 77 0.21 -0.73 22.94
C TYR A 77 -0.04 0.32 24.03
N ASN A 78 -1.29 0.43 24.47
CA ASN A 78 -1.64 1.05 25.74
C ASN A 78 -1.27 0.12 26.91
N SER A 79 -1.32 0.64 28.14
CA SER A 79 -1.00 -0.15 29.34
C SER A 79 -1.96 -1.30 29.60
N ASP A 80 -3.17 -1.27 29.05
CA ASP A 80 -4.18 -2.32 29.14
C ASP A 80 -4.03 -3.42 28.06
N GLY A 81 -3.02 -3.32 27.20
CA GLY A 81 -2.76 -4.26 26.11
C GLY A 81 -3.57 -4.03 24.85
N THR A 82 -4.44 -3.01 24.81
CA THR A 82 -5.07 -2.56 23.55
C THR A 82 -4.05 -1.85 22.67
N VAL A 83 -4.30 -1.80 21.37
CA VAL A 83 -3.48 -1.02 20.43
C VAL A 83 -3.72 0.48 20.64
N LYS A 84 -2.65 1.27 20.57
CA LYS A 84 -2.73 2.73 20.65
C LYS A 84 -3.19 3.28 19.30
N LEU A 85 -4.17 4.17 19.34
CA LEU A 85 -4.71 4.85 18.17
C LEU A 85 -4.16 6.27 18.07
N TYR A 86 -3.96 6.74 16.85
CA TYR A 86 -3.62 8.12 16.55
C TYR A 86 -4.85 9.01 16.69
N ASP A 87 -4.68 10.12 17.41
CA ASP A 87 -5.66 11.18 17.55
C ASP A 87 -5.14 12.44 16.84
N GLU A 88 -6.00 13.15 16.15
CA GLU A 88 -5.65 14.35 15.36
C GLU A 88 -5.75 15.66 16.18
N GLU A 89 -6.08 15.58 17.48
CA GLU A 89 -6.15 16.70 18.43
C GLU A 89 -4.79 17.28 18.86
#